data_AF-J5XAF4-F1
#
_entry.id   AF-J5XAF4-F1
#
_cell.length_a   1.000
_cell.length_b   1.000
_cell.length_c   1.000
_cell.angle_alpha   90.00
_cell.angle_beta   90.00
_cell.angle_gamma   90.00
#
_symmetry.space_group_name_H-M   'P 1'
#
loop_
_entity.id
_entity.type
_entity.pdbx_description
1 polymer ?
#
loop_
_entity_poly.entity_id
_entity_poly.type
_entity_poly.pdbx_seq_one_letter_code
_entity_poly.pdbx_strand_id
1 'polypeptide(L)'
;MYQIKTSDFFNHTLDKELRDIDIVKNLSEESFTTGSSILYAIYSSKYKIEFCFKENRKLHYIMIEELSEQGDNKNIALEYIDDLHLFDMKREELATLLGQPITDHTLIQNHIELYLSEAQVDSLYYFNISSV
;
A
#
# COMPACT_ATOMS: atom_id res chain seq x y z
N MET A 1 -11.26 1.19 -14.60
CA MET A 1 -10.64 1.92 -13.49
C MET A 1 -10.55 0.96 -12.34
N TYR A 2 -9.34 0.65 -11.89
CA TYR A 2 -9.11 -0.16 -10.71
C TYR A 2 -9.33 0.70 -9.47
N GLN A 3 -9.89 0.11 -8.42
CA GLN A 3 -10.03 0.74 -7.11
C GLN A 3 -9.37 -0.15 -6.08
N ILE A 4 -8.55 0.45 -5.23
CA ILE A 4 -7.99 -0.19 -4.04
C ILE A 4 -8.52 0.57 -2.84
N LYS A 5 -9.16 -0.14 -1.91
CA LYS A 5 -9.58 0.41 -0.63
C LYS A 5 -8.64 -0.01 0.48
N THR A 6 -8.49 0.79 1.53
CA THR A 6 -7.79 0.35 2.74
C THR A 6 -8.36 -0.97 3.25
N SER A 7 -9.68 -1.11 3.28
CA SER A 7 -10.34 -2.35 3.71
C SER A 7 -10.03 -3.58 2.84
N ASP A 8 -9.65 -3.41 1.57
CA ASP A 8 -9.28 -4.53 0.70
C ASP A 8 -8.01 -5.23 1.16
N PHE A 9 -7.10 -4.47 1.78
CA PHE A 9 -5.93 -5.04 2.43
C PHE A 9 -6.38 -5.91 3.60
N PHE A 10 -7.13 -5.38 4.56
CA PHE A 10 -7.54 -6.14 5.75
C PHE A 10 -8.35 -7.39 5.41
N ASN A 11 -9.18 -7.33 4.37
CA ASN A 11 -10.07 -8.41 3.96
C ASN A 11 -9.47 -9.36 2.90
N HIS A 12 -8.25 -9.10 2.41
CA HIS A 12 -7.63 -9.84 1.29
C HIS A 12 -8.47 -9.86 0.02
N THR A 13 -9.21 -8.80 -0.25
CA THR A 13 -10.11 -8.67 -1.42
C THR A 13 -9.51 -7.89 -2.58
N LEU A 14 -8.22 -7.56 -2.51
CA LEU A 14 -7.49 -6.88 -3.59
C LEU A 14 -7.68 -7.60 -4.93
N ASP A 15 -7.95 -6.82 -5.97
CA ASP A 15 -8.08 -7.31 -7.34
C ASP A 15 -6.86 -8.15 -7.75
N LYS A 16 -7.13 -9.32 -8.32
CA LYS A 16 -6.10 -10.26 -8.75
C LYS A 16 -5.32 -9.73 -9.94
N GLU A 17 -5.91 -8.88 -10.78
CA GLU A 17 -5.23 -8.27 -11.94
C GLU A 17 -4.10 -7.34 -11.48
N LEU A 18 -4.26 -6.67 -10.34
CA LEU A 18 -3.22 -5.83 -9.74
C LEU A 18 -2.03 -6.63 -9.15
N ARG A 19 -2.06 -7.96 -9.24
CA ARG A 19 -0.93 -8.83 -8.90
C ARG A 19 -0.07 -9.17 -10.12
N ASP A 20 -0.54 -8.84 -11.33
CA ASP A 20 0.20 -9.06 -12.56
C ASP A 20 1.11 -7.85 -12.86
N ILE A 21 2.40 -8.12 -13.03
CA ILE A 21 3.40 -7.10 -13.30
C ILE A 21 3.15 -6.36 -14.62
N ASP A 22 2.60 -7.00 -15.66
CA ASP A 22 2.33 -6.33 -16.94
C ASP A 22 1.17 -5.35 -16.79
N ILE A 23 0.16 -5.70 -15.99
CA ILE A 23 -0.94 -4.79 -15.66
C ILE A 23 -0.38 -3.59 -14.89
N VAL A 24 0.33 -3.82 -13.78
CA VAL A 24 0.86 -2.74 -12.95
C VAL A 24 1.84 -1.85 -13.71
N LYS A 25 2.73 -2.43 -14.52
CA LYS A 25 3.66 -1.68 -15.37
C LYS A 25 2.95 -0.75 -16.35
N ASN A 26 1.81 -1.17 -16.91
CA ASN A 26 1.04 -0.34 -17.83
C ASN A 26 0.29 0.79 -17.11
N LEU A 27 0.08 0.66 -15.79
CA LEU A 27 -0.58 1.66 -14.95
C LEU A 27 0.41 2.66 -14.34
N SER A 28 1.68 2.29 -14.16
CA SER A 28 2.68 3.09 -13.44
C SER A 28 3.21 4.29 -14.21
N GLU A 29 3.39 5.41 -13.51
CA GLU A 29 4.13 6.56 -14.02
C GLU A 29 5.65 6.36 -13.94
N GLU A 30 6.11 5.64 -12.91
CA GLU A 30 7.53 5.47 -12.62
C GLU A 30 7.89 4.02 -12.35
N SER A 31 9.14 3.67 -12.69
CA SER A 31 9.70 2.36 -12.36
C SER A 31 11.16 2.48 -11.92
N PHE A 32 11.54 1.71 -10.92
CA PHE A 32 12.91 1.66 -10.41
C PHE A 32 13.36 0.22 -10.18
N THR A 33 14.58 -0.11 -10.61
CA THR A 33 15.15 -1.44 -10.38
C THR A 33 16.17 -1.35 -9.25
N THR A 34 15.99 -2.19 -8.22
CA THR A 34 16.89 -2.28 -7.06
C THR A 34 17.28 -3.72 -6.80
N GLY A 35 18.55 -4.05 -7.03
CA GLY A 35 19.04 -5.42 -6.94
C GLY A 35 18.21 -6.37 -7.80
N SER A 36 17.51 -7.30 -7.15
CA SER A 36 16.65 -8.30 -7.78
C SER A 36 15.15 -7.95 -7.79
N SER A 37 14.82 -6.70 -7.47
CA SER A 37 13.44 -6.22 -7.42
C SER A 37 13.19 -5.08 -8.40
N ILE A 38 11.96 -4.99 -8.89
CA ILE A 38 11.46 -3.89 -9.71
C ILE A 38 10.29 -3.25 -8.96
N LEU A 39 10.37 -1.94 -8.76
CA LEU A 39 9.33 -1.13 -8.14
C LEU A 39 8.58 -0.39 -9.24
N TYR A 40 7.26 -0.33 -9.10
CA TYR A 40 6.37 0.49 -9.94
C TYR A 40 5.58 1.42 -9.04
N ALA A 41 5.69 2.72 -9.26
CA ALA A 41 4.96 3.71 -8.48
C ALA A 41 3.79 4.27 -9.30
N ILE A 42 2.64 4.34 -8.64
CA ILE A 42 1.41 4.92 -9.15
C ILE A 42 0.99 6.07 -8.24
N TYR A 43 0.76 7.25 -8.80
CA TYR A 43 0.35 8.43 -8.04
C TYR A 43 -1.16 8.66 -8.16
N SER A 44 -1.86 8.50 -7.04
CA SER A 44 -3.33 8.56 -6.99
C SER A 44 -3.79 9.63 -6.00
N SER A 45 -4.09 10.82 -6.53
CA SER A 45 -4.51 11.98 -5.74
C SER A 45 -3.46 12.37 -4.68
N LYS A 46 -3.70 12.05 -3.40
CA LYS A 46 -2.76 12.34 -2.30
C LYS A 46 -1.91 11.15 -1.88
N TYR A 47 -1.98 10.04 -2.60
CA TYR A 47 -1.31 8.79 -2.24
C TYR A 47 -0.30 8.39 -3.30
N LYS A 48 0.85 7.87 -2.85
CA LYS A 48 1.71 7.04 -3.69
C LYS A 48 1.43 5.58 -3.37
N ILE A 49 1.31 4.80 -4.44
CA ILE A 49 1.04 3.37 -4.41
C ILE A 49 2.22 2.70 -5.09
N GLU A 50 3.02 1.98 -4.33
CA GLU A 50 4.21 1.32 -4.83
C GLU A 50 4.01 -0.20 -4.86
N PHE A 51 4.21 -0.80 -6.02
CA PHE A 51 4.18 -2.25 -6.20
C PHE A 51 5.61 -2.75 -6.36
N CYS A 52 6.03 -3.65 -5.47
CA CYS A 52 7.33 -4.30 -5.55
C CYS A 52 7.20 -5.70 -6.13
N PHE A 53 7.95 -5.99 -7.19
CA PHE A 53 8.03 -7.31 -7.79
C PHE A 53 9.45 -7.87 -7.63
N LYS A 54 9.55 -9.14 -7.19
CA LYS A 54 10.82 -9.88 -7.10
C LYS A 54 11.09 -10.72 -8.34
N GLU A 55 12.25 -11.38 -8.35
CA GLU A 55 12.60 -12.43 -9.31
C GLU A 55 11.40 -13.37 -9.56
N ASN A 56 11.19 -13.73 -10.83
CA ASN A 56 10.01 -14.46 -11.32
C ASN A 56 8.70 -13.67 -11.39
N ARG A 57 8.77 -12.33 -11.40
CA ARG A 57 7.60 -11.45 -11.66
C ARG A 57 6.49 -11.60 -10.61
N LYS A 58 6.85 -12.08 -9.41
CA LYS A 58 5.92 -12.24 -8.29
C LYS A 58 5.80 -10.93 -7.52
N LEU A 59 4.57 -10.46 -7.31
CA LEU A 59 4.28 -9.35 -6.40
C LEU A 59 4.76 -9.72 -4.99
N HIS A 60 5.67 -8.92 -4.46
CA HIS A 60 6.27 -9.08 -3.14
C HIS A 60 5.53 -8.26 -2.08
N TYR A 61 5.29 -6.98 -2.34
CA TYR A 61 4.47 -6.12 -1.50
C TYR A 61 3.81 -5.01 -2.31
N ILE A 62 2.79 -4.40 -1.70
CA ILE A 62 2.22 -3.12 -2.10
C ILE A 62 2.43 -2.16 -0.92
N MET A 63 2.94 -0.97 -1.17
CA MET A 63 3.07 0.08 -0.16
C MET A 63 2.16 1.25 -0.53
N ILE A 64 1.50 1.83 0.46
CA ILE A 64 0.74 3.08 0.35
C ILE A 64 1.34 4.09 1.33
N GLU A 65 1.63 5.29 0.85
CA GLU A 65 2.04 6.42 1.68
C GLU A 65 1.31 7.69 1.26
N GLU A 66 1.01 8.57 2.22
CA GLU A 66 0.49 9.90 1.91
C GLU A 66 1.60 10.82 1.42
N LEU A 67 1.33 11.53 0.34
CA LEU A 67 2.23 12.53 -0.21
C LEU A 67 2.07 13.83 0.57
N SER A 68 3.20 14.41 0.99
CA SER A 68 3.25 15.71 1.67
C SER A 68 2.76 16.87 0.79
N GLU A 69 2.91 16.76 -0.53
CA GLU A 69 2.40 17.71 -1.51
C GLU A 69 1.42 17.00 -2.46
N GLN A 70 0.21 17.53 -2.57
CA GLN A 70 -0.76 17.06 -3.57
C GLN A 70 -0.23 17.43 -4.96
N GLY A 71 0.27 16.43 -5.68
CA GLY A 71 0.55 16.59 -7.10
C GLY A 71 -0.76 16.65 -7.89
N ASP A 72 -0.78 17.41 -8.99
CA ASP A 72 -1.86 17.36 -9.99
C ASP A 72 -1.94 15.99 -10.71
N ASN A 73 -0.99 15.09 -10.44
CA ASN A 73 -0.97 13.73 -10.98
C ASN A 73 -2.02 12.86 -10.30
N LYS A 74 -3.20 12.80 -10.93
CA LYS A 74 -4.20 11.77 -10.69
C LYS A 74 -4.08 10.71 -11.77
N ASN A 75 -3.53 9.55 -11.43
CA ASN A 75 -3.70 8.37 -12.25
C ASN A 75 -5.21 8.09 -12.42
N ILE A 76 -5.71 8.16 -13.66
CA ILE A 76 -7.14 7.95 -13.96
C ILE A 76 -7.51 6.46 -14.06
N ALA A 77 -6.51 5.59 -14.10
CA ALA A 77 -6.69 4.16 -14.30
C ALA A 77 -6.75 3.40 -12.97
N LEU A 78 -6.14 3.93 -11.90
CA LEU A 78 -6.14 3.34 -10.56
C LEU A 78 -6.36 4.42 -9.47
N GLU A 79 -7.39 4.20 -8.66
CA GLU A 79 -7.74 5.03 -7.52
C GLU A 79 -7.46 4.30 -6.20
N TYR A 80 -6.79 4.98 -5.26
CA TYR A 80 -6.74 4.54 -3.86
C TYR A 80 -7.75 5.31 -3.00
N ILE A 81 -8.50 4.57 -2.19
CA ILE A 81 -9.55 5.11 -1.32
C ILE A 81 -9.26 4.68 0.11
N ASP A 82 -8.95 5.65 0.97
CA ASP A 82 -8.84 5.39 2.40
C ASP A 82 -10.21 5.35 3.08
N ASP A 83 -10.94 4.26 2.87
CA ASP A 83 -12.30 4.06 3.37
C ASP A 83 -12.38 3.78 4.87
N LEU A 84 -11.24 3.52 5.51
CA LEU A 84 -11.12 3.37 6.96
C LEU A 84 -10.59 4.64 7.63
N HIS A 85 -10.20 5.68 6.89
CA HIS A 85 -9.49 6.84 7.41
C HIS A 85 -8.23 6.47 8.20
N LEU A 86 -7.55 5.41 7.77
CA LEU A 86 -6.42 4.82 8.48
C LEU A 86 -5.27 5.81 8.69
N PHE A 87 -4.99 6.66 7.69
CA PHE A 87 -3.92 7.65 7.76
C PHE A 87 -4.24 8.80 8.72
N ASP A 88 -5.53 9.07 8.96
CA ASP A 88 -6.00 10.09 9.90
C ASP A 88 -6.16 9.57 11.35
N MET A 89 -6.09 8.25 11.56
CA MET A 89 -6.31 7.64 12.88
C MET A 89 -5.19 7.95 13.87
N LYS A 90 -5.59 8.20 15.11
CA LYS A 90 -4.65 8.25 16.24
C LYS A 90 -4.23 6.84 16.65
N ARG A 91 -3.07 6.76 17.32
CA ARG A 91 -2.53 5.52 17.88
C ARG A 91 -3.56 4.71 18.70
N GLU A 92 -4.40 5.35 19.51
CA GLU A 92 -5.40 4.64 20.32
C GLU A 92 -6.54 4.05 19.49
N GLU A 93 -6.93 4.73 18.41
CA GLU A 93 -7.95 4.27 17.47
C GLU A 93 -7.41 3.09 16.66
N LEU A 94 -6.16 3.18 16.20
CA LEU A 94 -5.45 2.07 15.56
C LEU A 94 -5.36 0.86 16.50
N ALA A 95 -4.94 1.06 17.75
CA ALA A 95 -4.87 -0.03 18.73
C ALA A 95 -6.24 -0.75 18.90
N THR A 96 -7.32 0.04 18.88
CA THR A 96 -8.69 -0.48 18.98
C THR A 96 -9.10 -1.25 17.71
N LEU A 97 -8.85 -0.68 16.52
CA LEU A 97 -9.14 -1.30 15.24
C LEU A 97 -8.45 -2.66 15.09
N LEU A 98 -7.20 -2.73 15.55
CA LEU A 98 -6.31 -3.88 15.36
C LEU A 98 -6.42 -4.87 16.54
N GLY A 99 -7.10 -4.49 17.62
CA GLY A 99 -7.30 -5.32 18.81
C GLY A 99 -6.03 -5.60 19.61
N GLN A 100 -4.98 -4.77 19.47
CA GLN A 100 -3.70 -4.94 20.15
C GLN A 100 -3.04 -3.60 20.50
N PRO A 101 -2.31 -3.50 21.62
CA PRO A 101 -1.59 -2.29 21.98
C PRO A 101 -0.42 -2.01 21.02
N ILE A 102 -0.17 -0.73 20.75
CA ILE A 102 0.94 -0.27 19.90
C ILE A 102 2.10 0.18 20.77
N THR A 103 3.16 -0.63 20.86
CA THR A 103 4.33 -0.35 21.69
C THR A 103 5.47 0.33 20.92
N ASP A 104 5.53 0.14 19.60
CA ASP A 104 6.63 0.58 18.75
C ASP A 104 6.16 1.53 17.62
N HIS A 105 7.08 1.89 16.73
CA HIS A 105 6.79 2.67 15.51
C HIS A 105 6.32 1.82 14.34
N THR A 106 6.25 0.51 14.53
CA THR A 106 5.76 -0.43 13.53
C THR A 106 4.69 -1.29 14.17
N LEU A 107 3.62 -1.52 13.42
CA LEU A 107 2.57 -2.45 13.79
C LEU A 107 2.44 -3.52 12.71
N ILE A 108 2.33 -4.77 13.12
CA ILE A 108 2.13 -5.90 12.21
C ILE A 108 0.83 -6.61 12.57
N GLN A 109 -0.03 -6.82 11.57
CA GLN A 109 -1.21 -7.67 11.68
C GLN A 109 -1.35 -8.50 10.39
N ASN A 110 -1.20 -9.82 10.52
CA ASN A 110 -1.23 -10.76 9.41
C ASN A 110 -0.21 -10.38 8.31
N HIS A 111 -0.73 -9.91 7.19
CA HIS A 111 -0.04 -9.55 5.95
C HIS A 111 0.06 -8.03 5.78
N ILE A 112 -0.33 -7.27 6.80
CA ILE A 112 -0.24 -5.81 6.83
C ILE A 112 0.81 -5.40 7.85
N GLU A 113 1.61 -4.41 7.47
CA GLU A 113 2.52 -3.70 8.36
C GLU A 113 2.28 -2.20 8.23
N LEU A 114 2.07 -1.51 9.35
CA LEU A 114 1.88 -0.07 9.42
C LEU A 114 3.11 0.57 10.06
N TYR A 115 3.69 1.55 9.39
CA TYR A 115 4.74 2.37 9.96
C TYR A 115 4.12 3.66 10.48
N LEU A 116 4.57 4.08 11.66
CA LEU A 116 4.07 5.23 12.39
C LEU A 116 5.15 6.31 12.47
N SER A 117 4.82 7.52 12.00
CA SER A 117 5.60 8.74 12.22
C SER A 117 4.80 9.70 13.08
N GLU A 118 5.40 10.30 14.11
CA GLU A 118 4.72 11.23 15.03
C GLU A 118 3.37 10.70 15.60
N ALA A 119 3.25 9.37 15.76
CA ALA A 119 2.06 8.65 16.21
C ALA A 119 0.87 8.60 15.23
N GLN A 120 1.07 8.92 13.96
CA GLN A 120 0.14 8.71 12.84
C GLN A 120 0.70 7.71 11.84
N VAL A 121 -0.15 7.09 11.02
CA VAL A 121 0.32 6.17 9.97
C VAL A 121 1.03 6.97 8.89
N ASP A 122 2.28 6.63 8.67
CA ASP A 122 3.13 7.19 7.62
C ASP A 122 3.01 6.36 6.34
N SER A 123 3.07 5.03 6.49
CA SER A 123 2.91 4.10 5.38
C SER A 123 2.25 2.78 5.81
N LEU A 124 1.50 2.21 4.87
CA LEU A 124 0.91 0.88 4.94
C LEU A 124 1.63 -0.02 3.95
N TYR A 125 2.09 -1.18 4.41
CA TYR A 125 2.61 -2.26 3.58
C TYR A 125 1.63 -3.43 3.61
N TYR A 126 1.28 -3.94 2.43
CA TYR A 126 0.56 -5.17 2.22
C TYR A 126 1.52 -6.18 1.59
N PHE A 127 1.89 -7.21 2.34
CA PHE A 127 2.70 -8.30 1.84
C PHE A 127 1.79 -9.35 1.21
N ASN A 128 1.84 -9.47 -0.11
CA ASN A 128 1.16 -10.54 -0.79
C ASN A 128 1.85 -11.86 -0.41
N ILE A 129 1.24 -12.63 0.50
CA ILE A 129 1.71 -13.96 0.86
C ILE A 129 1.41 -14.89 -0.31
N SER A 130 2.26 -14.83 -1.34
CA SER A 130 2.33 -15.86 -2.36
C SER A 130 3.51 -16.76 -2.04
N SER A 131 3.20 -17.83 -1.29
CA SER A 131 3.98 -19.05 -1.04
C SER A 131 4.93 -19.01 0.17
N VAL A 132 4.52 -19.55 1.33
CA VAL A 132 4.55 -20.99 1.69
C VAL A 132 3.38 -21.29 2.63
#